data_AF-A7S1A2-F1
#
_entry.id   AF-A7S1A2-F1
#
_cell.length_a   1.000
_cell.length_b   1.000
_cell.length_c   1.000
_cell.angle_alpha   90.00
_cell.angle_beta   90.00
_cell.angle_gamma   90.00
#
_symmetry.space_group_name_H-M   'P 1'
#
loop_
_entity.id
_entity.type
_entity.pdbx_description
1 polymer ?
#
loop_
_entity_poly.entity_id
_entity_poly.type
_entity_poly.pdbx_seq_one_letter_code
_entity_poly.pdbx_strand_id
1 'polypeptide(L)'
;MDKTGNNGTAEELLPIDIYYNKLLDWLLDRRHCDVKWQAAALDIREKINAAIQDMPPVEEITTLLSGTFINYFHCLRIVELLKVSESGTKNIFGGYSSKRMKDWQEIIRLYEKDNVYLAEAASLLIRNVNYEIPSLKRQIGKCQQTQRECTRKENEYTTNAAEYKEQYRKVCKKMGIKGESIKTELLHLLKELPDVYQTVSESTKDLQDTIQYYKVFIGFVAPSFIPNVEESSPEISPLLSYILEHGNTTVYQWRTGKVPTTIKSPELQNLGSEKEDLQAPAEIDWGESAATSEEIDWGDGGGEIDFGDGGVTSNEIDWGHGSAAEIDFGDNSGGDGIDWGDSAAAIDITLDKSATNGIMVESPDDGADVAQGSDAHTLLEDTQTRNMFIDELMELQGFLSQRLSELRKDSDVVSDTQFQSAPRLIQMQTKKTVEKMLCRVEDVLEQLTNMRVQNLCLLKSSPRYVGRLADSLQQKLRLSEKLLSSAQTMCEKRKEAAEQQRELEPKLDVIRQKTKDMQSQIAGEISKKYKDRPVNIMGEINSI
;
A
#
# COMPACT_ATOMS: atom_id res chain seq x y z
N MET A 1 -50.19 -80.58 -26.49
CA MET A 1 -50.00 -80.03 -27.85
C MET A 1 -50.52 -78.60 -27.80
N ASP A 2 -49.73 -77.54 -27.78
CA ASP A 2 -48.29 -77.42 -27.92
C ASP A 2 -47.79 -76.22 -27.10
N LYS A 3 -46.58 -76.37 -26.54
CA LYS A 3 -45.86 -75.38 -25.72
C LYS A 3 -44.78 -74.74 -26.59
N THR A 4 -44.75 -73.42 -26.69
CA THR A 4 -43.53 -72.60 -26.85
C THR A 4 -43.92 -71.19 -26.39
N GLY A 5 -43.51 -70.62 -25.25
CA GLY A 5 -42.24 -70.75 -24.55
C GLY A 5 -41.40 -69.52 -24.84
N ASN A 6 -41.66 -68.39 -24.17
CA ASN A 6 -40.62 -67.41 -23.85
C ASN A 6 -41.01 -66.61 -22.59
N ASN A 7 -41.05 -67.30 -21.46
CA ASN A 7 -40.91 -66.65 -20.15
C ASN A 7 -39.45 -66.21 -20.03
N GLY A 8 -39.15 -64.97 -20.42
CA GLY A 8 -37.96 -64.31 -19.90
C GLY A 8 -38.14 -64.18 -18.40
N THR A 9 -37.29 -64.82 -17.61
CA THR A 9 -37.41 -64.88 -16.15
C THR A 9 -37.27 -63.48 -15.56
N ALA A 10 -37.92 -63.18 -14.43
CA ALA A 10 -37.79 -61.89 -13.74
C ALA A 10 -36.33 -61.51 -13.39
N GLU A 11 -35.41 -62.47 -13.44
CA GLU A 11 -33.95 -62.28 -13.32
C GLU A 11 -33.29 -61.65 -14.56
N GLU A 12 -33.89 -61.78 -15.75
CA GLU A 12 -33.36 -61.20 -17.00
C GLU A 12 -33.56 -59.67 -17.11
N LEU A 13 -34.29 -59.05 -16.18
CA LEU A 13 -34.52 -57.60 -16.14
C LEU A 13 -33.68 -56.86 -15.09
N LEU A 14 -32.91 -57.57 -14.25
CA LEU A 14 -32.09 -56.92 -13.23
C LEU A 14 -30.90 -56.17 -13.88
N PRO A 15 -30.65 -54.90 -13.52
CA PRO A 15 -29.51 -54.16 -14.05
C PRO A 15 -28.18 -54.75 -13.57
N ILE A 16 -27.17 -54.64 -14.42
CA ILE A 16 -25.80 -55.00 -14.09
C ILE A 16 -25.11 -53.73 -13.59
N ASP A 17 -24.95 -53.62 -12.28
CA ASP A 17 -24.26 -52.49 -11.66
C ASP A 17 -22.78 -52.80 -11.50
N ILE A 18 -21.92 -51.95 -12.04
CA ILE A 18 -20.45 -52.11 -12.01
C ILE A 18 -19.84 -50.81 -11.52
N TYR A 19 -19.06 -50.86 -10.44
CA TYR A 19 -18.32 -49.69 -9.99
C TYR A 19 -17.18 -49.37 -10.97
N TYR A 20 -17.06 -48.12 -11.43
CA TYR A 20 -16.13 -47.75 -12.51
C TYR A 20 -14.67 -48.14 -12.22
N ASN A 21 -14.18 -47.96 -10.99
CA ASN A 21 -12.81 -48.34 -10.60
C ASN A 21 -12.54 -49.85 -10.66
N LYS A 22 -13.59 -50.66 -10.64
CA LYS A 22 -13.53 -52.12 -10.75
C LYS A 22 -13.94 -52.64 -12.11
N LEU A 23 -14.21 -51.75 -13.07
CA LEU A 23 -14.69 -52.13 -14.39
C LEU A 23 -13.71 -53.02 -15.14
N LEU A 24 -12.42 -52.68 -15.15
CA LEU A 24 -11.39 -53.49 -15.80
C LEU A 24 -11.22 -54.85 -15.12
N ASP A 25 -11.11 -54.88 -13.79
CA ASP A 25 -11.04 -56.12 -12.99
C ASP A 25 -12.26 -57.01 -13.29
N TRP A 26 -13.46 -56.43 -13.30
CA TRP A 26 -14.72 -57.12 -13.56
C TRP A 26 -14.77 -57.77 -14.95
N LEU A 27 -14.21 -57.09 -15.97
CA LEU A 27 -14.09 -57.61 -17.34
C LEU A 27 -13.11 -58.79 -17.42
N LEU A 28 -11.98 -58.71 -16.71
CA LEU A 28 -10.96 -59.76 -16.69
C LEU A 28 -11.43 -61.00 -15.91
N ASP A 29 -12.00 -60.80 -14.72
CA ASP A 29 -12.48 -61.89 -13.84
C ASP A 29 -13.55 -62.76 -14.52
N ARG A 30 -14.41 -62.11 -15.32
CA ARG A 30 -15.47 -62.79 -16.09
C ARG A 30 -14.98 -63.32 -17.45
N ARG A 31 -13.69 -63.18 -17.75
CA ARG A 31 -13.05 -63.58 -19.02
C ARG A 31 -13.70 -62.93 -20.24
N HIS A 32 -14.22 -61.71 -20.09
CA HIS A 32 -14.67 -60.91 -21.23
C HIS A 32 -13.47 -60.37 -22.02
N CYS A 33 -12.36 -60.11 -21.35
CA CYS A 33 -11.11 -59.67 -21.95
C CYS A 33 -9.95 -60.59 -21.51
N ASP A 34 -8.91 -60.71 -22.33
CA ASP A 34 -7.68 -61.43 -21.97
C ASP A 34 -6.82 -60.60 -20.99
N VAL A 35 -6.13 -61.26 -20.06
CA VAL A 35 -5.21 -60.62 -19.10
C VAL A 35 -4.03 -59.93 -19.82
N LYS A 36 -3.65 -60.41 -21.01
CA LYS A 36 -2.56 -59.87 -21.84
C LYS A 36 -3.02 -58.76 -22.79
N TRP A 37 -4.18 -58.17 -22.55
CA TRP A 37 -4.74 -57.12 -23.41
C TRP A 37 -3.78 -55.93 -23.61
N GLN A 38 -2.91 -55.59 -22.65
CA GLN A 38 -1.99 -54.47 -22.82
C GLN A 38 -0.99 -54.70 -23.95
N ALA A 39 -0.47 -55.91 -24.10
CA ALA A 39 0.47 -56.23 -25.19
C ALA A 39 -0.24 -56.15 -26.55
N ALA A 40 -1.46 -56.69 -26.64
CA ALA A 40 -2.27 -56.58 -27.84
C ALA A 40 -2.65 -55.12 -28.17
N ALA A 41 -2.95 -54.30 -27.17
CA ALA A 41 -3.25 -52.88 -27.35
C ALA A 41 -2.03 -52.10 -27.87
N LEU A 42 -0.82 -52.44 -27.42
CA LEU A 42 0.42 -51.84 -27.94
C LEU A 42 0.63 -52.17 -29.43
N ASP A 43 0.48 -53.44 -29.82
CA ASP A 43 0.59 -53.87 -31.23
C ASP A 43 -0.44 -53.14 -32.12
N ILE A 44 -1.67 -52.99 -31.62
CA ILE A 44 -2.74 -52.25 -32.31
C ILE A 44 -2.36 -50.77 -32.43
N ARG A 45 -1.79 -50.18 -31.38
CA ARG A 45 -1.37 -48.78 -31.38
C ARG A 45 -0.28 -48.50 -32.41
N GLU A 46 0.67 -49.41 -32.59
CA GLU A 46 1.70 -49.30 -33.63
C GLU A 46 1.07 -49.32 -35.04
N LYS A 47 0.09 -50.20 -35.26
CA LYS A 47 -0.66 -50.25 -36.54
C LYS A 47 -1.50 -48.99 -36.77
N ILE A 48 -2.13 -48.44 -35.73
CA ILE A 48 -2.83 -47.16 -35.80
C ILE A 48 -1.87 -46.04 -36.24
N ASN A 49 -0.70 -45.94 -35.62
CA ASN A 49 0.30 -44.92 -35.96
C ASN A 49 0.76 -45.03 -37.42
N ALA A 50 0.92 -46.25 -37.94
CA ALA A 50 1.24 -46.47 -39.35
C ALA A 50 0.07 -46.09 -40.29
N ALA A 51 -1.17 -46.46 -39.93
CA ALA A 51 -2.36 -46.20 -40.73
C ALA A 51 -2.78 -44.72 -40.78
N ILE A 52 -2.44 -43.94 -39.75
CA ILE A 52 -2.70 -42.49 -39.70
C ILE A 52 -1.89 -41.72 -40.75
N GLN A 53 -0.70 -42.21 -41.13
CA GLN A 53 0.16 -41.53 -42.11
C GLN A 53 -0.46 -41.52 -43.52
N ASP A 54 -1.34 -42.47 -43.83
CA ASP A 54 -1.99 -42.62 -45.13
C ASP A 54 -3.42 -42.03 -45.14
N MET A 55 -3.74 -41.06 -44.29
CA MET A 55 -5.11 -40.58 -44.10
C MET A 55 -5.52 -39.46 -45.09
N PRO A 56 -6.77 -39.46 -45.62
CA PRO A 56 -7.21 -38.42 -46.53
C PRO A 56 -7.55 -37.13 -45.76
N PRO A 57 -7.45 -35.94 -46.38
CA PRO A 57 -7.79 -34.66 -45.75
C PRO A 57 -9.31 -34.48 -45.69
N VAL A 58 -9.99 -35.28 -44.89
CA VAL A 58 -11.41 -35.11 -44.55
C VAL A 58 -11.47 -34.36 -43.23
N GLU A 59 -12.14 -33.20 -43.19
CA GLU A 59 -12.18 -32.31 -42.02
C GLU A 59 -12.66 -33.01 -40.74
N GLU A 60 -13.64 -33.90 -40.86
CA GLU A 60 -14.17 -34.65 -39.71
C GLU A 60 -13.14 -35.68 -39.18
N ILE A 61 -12.34 -36.26 -40.08
CA ILE A 61 -11.26 -37.20 -39.73
C ILE A 61 -10.10 -36.43 -39.09
N THR A 62 -9.67 -35.31 -39.65
CA THR A 62 -8.61 -34.49 -39.07
C THR A 62 -8.99 -33.95 -37.70
N THR A 63 -10.27 -33.62 -37.48
CA THR A 63 -10.79 -33.22 -36.16
C THR A 63 -10.73 -34.39 -35.16
N LEU A 64 -11.14 -35.60 -35.58
CA LEU A 64 -11.08 -36.81 -34.75
C LEU A 64 -9.65 -37.22 -34.37
N LEU A 65 -8.67 -36.94 -35.24
CA LEU A 65 -7.24 -37.18 -35.01
C LEU A 65 -6.56 -36.09 -34.17
N SER A 66 -7.10 -34.87 -34.15
CA SER A 66 -6.45 -33.73 -33.52
C SER A 66 -6.54 -33.82 -31.98
N GLY A 67 -5.38 -33.96 -31.33
CA GLY A 67 -5.23 -33.85 -29.88
C GLY A 67 -5.81 -35.00 -29.04
N THR A 68 -6.13 -36.15 -29.63
CA THR A 68 -6.81 -37.26 -28.97
C THR A 68 -6.03 -38.57 -28.99
N PHE A 69 -6.18 -39.35 -27.92
CA PHE A 69 -5.84 -40.76 -27.94
C PHE A 69 -6.89 -41.51 -28.78
N ILE A 70 -6.49 -41.94 -29.98
CA ILE A 70 -7.34 -42.72 -30.89
C ILE A 70 -7.57 -44.11 -30.27
N ASN A 71 -8.85 -44.47 -30.11
CA ASN A 71 -9.30 -45.70 -29.51
C ASN A 71 -10.21 -46.43 -30.52
N TYR A 72 -10.68 -47.63 -30.15
CA TYR A 72 -11.57 -48.43 -30.98
C TYR A 72 -12.79 -47.70 -31.55
N PHE A 73 -13.49 -46.90 -30.74
CA PHE A 73 -14.70 -46.19 -31.18
C PHE A 73 -14.38 -45.11 -32.22
N HIS A 74 -13.21 -44.47 -32.11
CA HIS A 74 -12.68 -43.60 -33.15
C HIS A 74 -12.36 -44.39 -34.43
N CYS A 75 -11.74 -45.58 -34.32
CA CYS A 75 -11.46 -46.46 -35.46
C CYS A 75 -12.75 -46.88 -36.20
N LEU A 76 -13.83 -47.21 -35.48
CA LEU A 76 -15.13 -47.50 -36.07
C LEU A 76 -15.67 -46.33 -36.88
N ARG A 77 -15.63 -45.12 -36.31
CA ARG A 77 -16.08 -43.89 -36.98
C ARG A 77 -15.24 -43.58 -38.22
N ILE A 78 -13.92 -43.75 -38.13
CA ILE A 78 -13.00 -43.58 -39.27
C ILE A 78 -13.39 -44.53 -40.42
N VAL A 79 -13.63 -45.81 -40.12
CA VAL A 79 -14.05 -46.78 -41.15
C VAL A 79 -15.41 -46.45 -41.74
N GLU A 80 -16.35 -45.96 -40.93
CA GLU A 80 -17.64 -45.48 -41.42
C GLU A 80 -17.49 -44.30 -42.40
N LEU A 81 -16.68 -43.31 -42.05
CA LEU A 81 -16.40 -42.15 -42.92
C LEU A 81 -15.69 -42.57 -44.21
N LEU A 82 -14.72 -43.49 -44.12
CA LEU A 82 -14.04 -44.04 -45.29
C LEU A 82 -15.00 -44.81 -46.22
N LYS A 83 -16.03 -45.49 -45.69
CA LYS A 83 -17.03 -46.18 -46.52
C LYS A 83 -17.85 -45.21 -47.36
N VAL A 84 -18.14 -44.03 -46.81
CA VAL A 84 -18.88 -42.97 -47.51
C VAL A 84 -17.98 -42.32 -48.57
N SER A 85 -16.73 -41.98 -48.22
CA SER A 85 -15.80 -41.30 -49.12
C SER A 85 -15.22 -42.17 -50.23
N GLU A 86 -15.06 -43.49 -50.00
CA GLU A 86 -14.45 -44.44 -50.95
C GLU A 86 -15.48 -45.35 -51.64
N SER A 87 -16.75 -44.94 -51.68
CA SER A 87 -17.87 -45.72 -52.22
C SER A 87 -17.72 -46.17 -53.69
N GLY A 88 -16.74 -45.63 -54.43
CA GLY A 88 -16.42 -45.98 -55.83
C GLY A 88 -15.40 -47.11 -56.06
N THR A 89 -14.73 -47.66 -55.04
CA THR A 89 -13.63 -48.64 -55.21
C THR A 89 -13.96 -50.03 -54.65
N LYS A 90 -15.12 -50.58 -55.01
CA LYS A 90 -15.47 -51.98 -54.71
C LYS A 90 -14.92 -52.90 -55.80
N ASN A 91 -14.17 -53.93 -55.40
CA ASN A 91 -13.77 -55.01 -56.32
C ASN A 91 -14.99 -55.85 -56.73
N ILE A 92 -14.86 -56.60 -57.83
CA ILE A 92 -15.91 -57.44 -58.47
C ILE A 92 -16.57 -58.46 -57.50
N PHE A 93 -15.97 -58.73 -56.33
CA PHE A 93 -16.50 -59.60 -55.27
C PHE A 93 -17.06 -58.86 -54.04
N GLY A 94 -17.32 -57.54 -54.14
CA GLY A 94 -17.94 -56.76 -53.05
C GLY A 94 -17.00 -56.35 -51.92
N GLY A 95 -15.70 -56.65 -52.01
CA GLY A 95 -14.67 -56.19 -51.07
C GLY A 95 -14.13 -54.80 -51.40
N TYR A 96 -13.88 -53.97 -50.38
CA TYR A 96 -13.21 -52.68 -50.53
C TYR A 96 -11.75 -52.88 -50.94
N SER A 97 -11.28 -52.20 -51.99
CA SER A 97 -9.97 -52.49 -52.60
C SER A 97 -8.80 -51.67 -52.04
N SER A 98 -9.06 -50.52 -51.41
CA SER A 98 -8.02 -49.60 -50.93
C SER A 98 -7.20 -50.19 -49.79
N LYS A 99 -5.88 -49.95 -49.81
CA LYS A 99 -4.95 -50.37 -48.75
C LYS A 99 -5.38 -49.79 -47.40
N ARG A 100 -5.69 -48.49 -47.37
CA ARG A 100 -6.23 -47.77 -46.21
C ARG A 100 -7.44 -48.47 -45.57
N MET A 101 -8.48 -48.80 -46.33
CA MET A 101 -9.66 -49.46 -45.77
C MET A 101 -9.30 -50.83 -45.18
N LYS A 102 -8.40 -51.59 -45.83
CA LYS A 102 -7.93 -52.88 -45.30
C LYS A 102 -7.17 -52.71 -43.99
N ASP A 103 -6.28 -51.73 -43.91
CA ASP A 103 -5.47 -51.46 -42.72
C ASP A 103 -6.37 -51.08 -41.51
N TRP A 104 -7.36 -50.20 -41.72
CA TRP A 104 -8.30 -49.82 -40.65
C TRP A 104 -9.28 -50.95 -40.28
N GLN A 105 -9.69 -51.81 -41.23
CA GLN A 105 -10.47 -53.01 -40.92
C GLN A 105 -9.66 -54.07 -40.16
N GLU A 106 -8.37 -54.19 -40.45
CA GLU A 106 -7.46 -55.06 -39.69
C GLU A 106 -7.32 -54.55 -38.24
N ILE A 107 -7.14 -53.25 -38.05
CA ILE A 107 -7.09 -52.61 -36.71
C ILE A 107 -8.37 -52.93 -35.91
N ILE A 108 -9.56 -52.77 -36.52
CA ILE A 108 -10.83 -53.13 -35.88
C ILE A 108 -10.85 -54.62 -35.50
N ARG A 109 -10.46 -55.51 -36.41
CA ARG A 109 -10.42 -56.96 -36.14
C ARG A 109 -9.49 -57.31 -34.98
N LEU A 110 -8.34 -56.66 -34.88
CA LEU A 110 -7.38 -56.89 -33.80
C LEU A 110 -7.94 -56.38 -32.46
N TYR A 111 -8.67 -55.27 -32.47
CA TYR A 111 -9.38 -54.78 -31.28
C TYR A 111 -10.51 -55.71 -30.83
N GLU A 112 -11.31 -56.21 -31.77
CA GLU A 112 -12.43 -57.12 -31.51
C GLU A 112 -11.96 -58.50 -31.05
N LYS A 113 -10.80 -58.95 -31.54
CA LYS A 113 -10.15 -60.17 -31.07
C LYS A 113 -9.90 -60.05 -29.57
N ASP A 114 -10.39 -61.02 -28.81
CA ASP A 114 -10.26 -61.09 -27.34
C ASP A 114 -10.83 -59.84 -26.61
N ASN A 115 -11.69 -59.06 -27.28
CA ASN A 115 -12.31 -57.81 -26.80
C ASN A 115 -11.33 -56.78 -26.21
N VAL A 116 -10.14 -56.65 -26.78
CA VAL A 116 -9.09 -55.71 -26.32
C VAL A 116 -9.62 -54.28 -26.22
N TYR A 117 -10.52 -53.87 -27.13
CA TYR A 117 -11.12 -52.53 -27.10
C TYR A 117 -11.83 -52.21 -25.78
N LEU A 118 -12.48 -53.22 -25.17
CA LEU A 118 -13.30 -53.04 -23.98
C LEU A 118 -12.41 -52.86 -22.74
N ALA A 119 -11.29 -53.59 -22.69
CA ALA A 119 -10.27 -53.43 -21.66
C ALA A 119 -9.55 -52.07 -21.77
N GLU A 120 -9.16 -51.65 -22.98
CA GLU A 120 -8.52 -50.36 -23.20
C GLU A 120 -9.45 -49.19 -22.86
N ALA A 121 -10.71 -49.25 -23.30
CA ALA A 121 -11.71 -48.23 -22.98
C ALA A 121 -11.99 -48.16 -21.47
N ALA A 122 -12.12 -49.29 -20.77
CA ALA A 122 -12.29 -49.32 -19.33
C ALA A 122 -11.08 -48.71 -18.59
N SER A 123 -9.86 -49.04 -19.01
CA SER A 123 -8.62 -48.46 -18.46
C SER A 123 -8.56 -46.94 -18.66
N LEU A 124 -8.88 -46.47 -19.87
CA LEU A 124 -8.90 -45.05 -20.22
C LEU A 124 -9.97 -44.28 -19.43
N LEU A 125 -11.16 -44.86 -19.26
CA LEU A 125 -12.24 -44.31 -18.44
C LEU A 125 -11.79 -44.11 -17.00
N ILE A 126 -11.19 -45.14 -16.38
CA ILE A 126 -10.66 -45.09 -15.02
C ILE A 126 -9.61 -43.98 -14.89
N ARG A 127 -8.68 -43.88 -15.87
CA ARG A 127 -7.64 -42.85 -15.87
C ARG A 127 -8.23 -41.44 -15.94
N ASN A 128 -9.21 -41.22 -16.82
CA ASN A 128 -9.83 -39.91 -16.98
C ASN A 128 -10.53 -39.46 -15.70
N VAL A 129 -11.28 -40.36 -15.06
CA VAL A 129 -12.01 -40.10 -13.83
C VAL A 129 -11.07 -39.83 -12.65
N ASN A 130 -10.03 -40.66 -12.48
CA ASN A 130 -9.17 -40.59 -11.30
C ASN A 130 -8.06 -39.54 -11.38
N TYR A 131 -7.58 -39.20 -12.59
CA TYR A 131 -6.38 -38.38 -12.74
C TYR A 131 -6.59 -37.16 -13.63
N GLU A 132 -7.06 -37.33 -14.87
CA GLU A 132 -7.11 -36.21 -15.84
C GLU A 132 -8.09 -35.11 -15.41
N ILE A 133 -9.33 -35.48 -15.11
CA ILE A 133 -10.38 -34.54 -14.71
C ILE A 133 -10.05 -33.86 -13.37
N PRO A 134 -9.64 -34.59 -12.31
CA PRO A 134 -9.20 -33.97 -11.06
C PRO A 134 -7.98 -33.06 -11.23
N SER A 135 -7.00 -33.44 -12.06
CA SER A 135 -5.81 -32.63 -12.33
C SER A 135 -6.18 -31.29 -12.97
N LEU A 136 -7.01 -31.31 -14.02
CA LEU A 136 -7.49 -30.09 -14.67
C LEU A 136 -8.35 -29.23 -13.74
N LYS A 137 -9.26 -29.84 -12.98
CA LYS A 137 -10.03 -29.12 -11.94
C LYS A 137 -9.11 -28.43 -10.92
N ARG A 138 -8.06 -29.12 -10.46
CA ARG A 138 -7.08 -28.56 -9.51
C ARG A 138 -6.28 -27.41 -10.13
N GLN A 139 -5.87 -27.54 -11.40
CA GLN A 139 -5.18 -26.45 -12.11
C GLN A 139 -6.07 -25.22 -12.26
N ILE A 140 -7.33 -25.39 -12.66
CA ILE A 140 -8.33 -24.31 -12.73
C ILE A 140 -8.54 -23.68 -11.34
N GLY A 141 -8.69 -24.50 -10.30
CA GLY A 141 -8.82 -24.02 -8.93
C GLY A 141 -7.63 -23.17 -8.46
N LYS A 142 -6.40 -23.58 -8.79
CA LYS A 142 -5.18 -22.78 -8.54
C LYS A 142 -5.23 -21.45 -9.28
N CYS A 143 -5.61 -21.44 -10.56
CA CYS A 143 -5.75 -20.20 -11.34
C CYS A 143 -6.77 -19.25 -10.69
N GLN A 144 -7.91 -19.77 -10.24
CA GLN A 144 -8.94 -18.98 -9.56
C GLN A 144 -8.47 -18.44 -8.21
N GLN A 145 -7.75 -19.25 -7.43
CA GLN A 145 -7.15 -18.80 -6.17
C GLN A 145 -6.14 -17.68 -6.41
N THR A 146 -5.21 -17.85 -7.35
CA THR A 146 -4.24 -16.82 -7.73
C THR A 146 -4.92 -15.53 -8.18
N GLN A 147 -6.01 -15.60 -8.95
CA GLN A 147 -6.77 -14.41 -9.35
C GLN A 147 -7.38 -13.65 -8.16
N ARG A 148 -7.93 -14.37 -7.17
CA ARG A 148 -8.50 -13.76 -5.95
C ARG A 148 -7.42 -13.10 -5.11
N GLU A 149 -6.30 -13.79 -4.90
CA GLU A 149 -5.15 -13.25 -4.15
C GLU A 149 -4.54 -12.02 -4.83
N CYS A 150 -4.37 -12.06 -6.16
CA CYS A 150 -3.88 -10.91 -6.93
C CYS A 150 -4.84 -9.72 -6.84
N THR A 151 -6.16 -9.96 -6.92
CA THR A 151 -7.17 -8.89 -6.77
C THR A 151 -7.14 -8.27 -5.38
N ARG A 152 -7.00 -9.10 -4.32
CA ARG A 152 -6.84 -8.60 -2.95
C ARG A 152 -5.61 -7.72 -2.82
N LYS A 153 -4.44 -8.21 -3.27
CA LYS A 153 -3.17 -7.46 -3.21
C LYS A 153 -3.18 -6.18 -4.06
N GLU A 154 -3.80 -6.21 -5.24
CA GLU A 154 -3.99 -5.03 -6.10
C GLU A 154 -4.76 -3.93 -5.36
N ASN A 155 -5.86 -4.28 -4.70
CA ASN A 155 -6.65 -3.33 -3.92
C ASN A 155 -5.86 -2.78 -2.73
N GLU A 156 -5.16 -3.64 -1.98
CA GLU A 156 -4.31 -3.23 -0.86
C GLU A 156 -3.21 -2.25 -1.31
N TYR A 157 -2.47 -2.58 -2.37
CA TYR A 157 -1.44 -1.69 -2.91
C TYR A 157 -2.03 -0.37 -3.42
N THR A 158 -3.21 -0.38 -4.04
CA THR A 158 -3.86 0.82 -4.55
C THR A 158 -4.33 1.73 -3.42
N THR A 159 -4.95 1.18 -2.39
CA THR A 159 -5.37 1.93 -1.20
C THR A 159 -4.17 2.54 -0.49
N ASN A 160 -3.13 1.74 -0.20
CA ASN A 160 -1.92 2.21 0.46
C ASN A 160 -1.20 3.28 -0.38
N ALA A 161 -1.15 3.12 -1.70
CA ALA A 161 -0.57 4.13 -2.59
C ALA A 161 -1.34 5.46 -2.50
N ALA A 162 -2.67 5.41 -2.42
CA ALA A 162 -3.50 6.60 -2.28
C ALA A 162 -3.28 7.29 -0.92
N GLU A 163 -3.13 6.52 0.16
CA GLU A 163 -2.82 7.04 1.50
C GLU A 163 -1.49 7.79 1.55
N TYR A 164 -0.40 7.19 1.04
CA TYR A 164 0.90 7.88 0.98
C TYR A 164 0.85 9.15 0.14
N LYS A 165 0.10 9.12 -0.98
CA LYS A 165 -0.09 10.30 -1.84
C LYS A 165 -0.90 11.39 -1.14
N GLU A 166 -1.88 11.02 -0.34
CA GLU A 166 -2.68 11.95 0.45
C GLU A 166 -1.86 12.56 1.60
N GLN A 167 -1.06 11.75 2.30
CA GLN A 167 -0.12 12.25 3.30
C GLN A 167 0.88 13.24 2.71
N TYR A 168 1.41 12.95 1.52
CA TYR A 168 2.26 13.88 0.76
C TYR A 168 1.53 15.20 0.49
N ARG A 169 0.31 15.15 -0.07
CA ARG A 169 -0.50 16.35 -0.36
C ARG A 169 -0.82 17.17 0.89
N LYS A 170 -1.15 16.51 2.00
CA LYS A 170 -1.42 17.18 3.28
C LYS A 170 -0.21 17.97 3.75
N VAL A 171 1.00 17.40 3.67
CA VAL A 171 2.23 18.11 4.05
C VAL A 171 2.54 19.24 3.07
N CYS A 172 2.39 19.04 1.75
CA CYS A 172 2.55 20.11 0.75
C CYS A 172 1.59 21.28 1.02
N LYS A 173 0.32 20.99 1.31
CA LYS A 173 -0.69 22.01 1.65
C LYS A 173 -0.34 22.76 2.93
N LYS A 174 0.13 22.05 3.98
CA LYS A 174 0.57 22.68 5.23
C LYS A 174 1.76 23.63 5.02
N MET A 175 2.68 23.27 4.14
CA MET A 175 3.84 24.10 3.79
C MET A 175 3.51 25.20 2.78
N GLY A 176 2.37 25.12 2.09
CA GLY A 176 2.00 26.06 1.02
C GLY A 176 2.79 25.85 -0.27
N ILE A 177 3.27 24.63 -0.52
CA ILE A 177 4.03 24.26 -1.72
C ILE A 177 3.17 23.42 -2.67
N LYS A 178 3.52 23.43 -3.96
CA LYS A 178 2.84 22.65 -5.00
C LYS A 178 3.34 21.21 -5.03
N GLY A 179 4.61 21.01 -4.71
CA GLY A 179 5.28 19.71 -4.64
C GLY A 179 6.07 19.32 -5.90
N GLU A 180 6.22 20.19 -6.89
CA GLU A 180 6.92 19.85 -8.15
C GLU A 180 8.44 19.86 -7.96
N SER A 181 8.96 20.92 -7.32
CA SER A 181 10.37 21.02 -6.96
C SER A 181 10.50 21.43 -5.50
N ILE A 182 10.38 20.45 -4.60
CA ILE A 182 10.23 20.65 -3.16
C ILE A 182 11.30 21.59 -2.59
N LYS A 183 12.58 21.34 -2.89
CA LYS A 183 13.68 22.17 -2.37
C LYS A 183 13.60 23.62 -2.86
N THR A 184 13.32 23.84 -4.14
CA THR A 184 13.27 25.21 -4.71
C THR A 184 12.03 25.97 -4.25
N GLU A 185 10.88 25.28 -4.16
CA GLU A 185 9.63 25.84 -3.66
C GLU A 185 9.76 26.24 -2.19
N LEU A 186 10.36 25.39 -1.35
CA LEU A 186 10.64 25.72 0.05
C LEU A 186 11.55 26.95 0.17
N LEU A 187 12.64 27.02 -0.60
CA LEU A 187 13.53 28.18 -0.60
C LEU A 187 12.84 29.46 -1.11
N HIS A 188 11.89 29.33 -2.04
CA HIS A 188 11.10 30.47 -2.50
C HIS A 188 10.23 31.06 -1.38
N LEU A 189 9.64 30.22 -0.53
CA LEU A 189 8.83 30.68 0.61
C LEU A 189 9.65 31.51 1.61
N LEU A 190 10.97 31.31 1.71
CA LEU A 190 11.83 32.13 2.57
C LEU A 190 11.87 33.60 2.14
N LYS A 191 11.55 33.91 0.88
CA LYS A 191 11.47 35.30 0.38
C LYS A 191 10.26 36.06 0.91
N GLU A 192 9.26 35.36 1.42
CA GLU A 192 8.04 35.97 1.98
C GLU A 192 8.23 36.37 3.45
N LEU A 193 9.26 35.84 4.10
CA LEU A 193 9.53 36.04 5.53
C LEU A 193 9.83 37.52 5.89
N PRO A 194 10.60 38.30 5.10
CA PRO A 194 10.77 39.73 5.35
C PRO A 194 9.46 40.53 5.34
N ASP A 195 8.53 40.21 4.43
CA ASP A 195 7.23 40.88 4.36
C ASP A 195 6.36 40.56 5.59
N VAL A 196 6.45 39.33 6.10
CA VAL A 196 5.81 38.94 7.37
C VAL A 196 6.37 39.76 8.52
N TYR A 197 7.70 39.88 8.65
CA TYR A 197 8.31 40.68 9.72
C TYR A 197 7.98 42.16 9.61
N GLN A 198 7.88 42.70 8.39
CA GLN A 198 7.46 44.07 8.16
C GLN A 198 6.00 44.28 8.62
N THR A 199 5.10 43.36 8.27
CA THR A 199 3.69 43.42 8.68
C THR A 199 3.54 43.34 10.20
N VAL A 200 4.33 42.49 10.86
CA VAL A 200 4.37 42.40 12.34
C VAL A 200 4.87 43.71 12.94
N SER A 201 5.98 44.25 12.44
CA SER A 201 6.53 45.52 12.91
C SER A 201 5.56 46.69 12.75
N GLU A 202 4.76 46.70 11.67
CA GLU A 202 3.71 47.69 11.45
C GLU A 202 2.54 47.49 12.42
N SER A 203 2.11 46.25 12.63
CA SER A 203 1.03 45.90 13.56
C SER A 203 1.40 46.21 15.02
N THR A 204 2.68 46.13 15.40
CA THR A 204 3.17 46.53 16.73
C THR A 204 2.87 47.99 17.05
N LYS A 205 2.78 48.87 16.05
CA LYS A 205 2.45 50.29 16.27
C LYS A 205 1.05 50.47 16.87
N ASP A 206 0.12 49.57 16.57
CA ASP A 206 -1.23 49.59 17.14
C ASP A 206 -1.28 49.22 18.63
N LEU A 207 -0.15 48.74 19.18
CA LEU A 207 0.02 48.39 20.59
C LEU A 207 0.54 49.55 21.45
N GLN A 208 0.77 50.75 20.87
CA GLN A 208 1.29 51.90 21.60
C GLN A 208 0.49 52.22 22.88
N ASP A 209 -0.83 52.31 22.75
CA ASP A 209 -1.72 52.59 23.88
C ASP A 209 -1.71 51.45 24.91
N THR A 210 -1.58 50.21 24.45
CA THR A 210 -1.50 49.01 25.30
C THR A 210 -0.24 49.01 26.14
N ILE A 211 0.92 49.26 25.52
CA ILE A 211 2.21 49.35 26.20
C ILE A 211 2.20 50.50 27.20
N GLN A 212 1.68 51.66 26.81
CA GLN A 212 1.56 52.81 27.70
C GLN A 212 0.65 52.51 28.90
N TYR A 213 -0.48 51.84 28.68
CA TYR A 213 -1.36 51.40 29.75
C TYR A 213 -0.64 50.43 30.70
N TYR A 214 0.10 49.45 30.17
CA TYR A 214 0.87 48.51 30.97
C TYR A 214 1.95 49.18 31.81
N LYS A 215 2.75 50.07 31.21
CA LYS A 215 3.80 50.86 31.91
C LYS A 215 3.23 51.67 33.07
N VAL A 216 2.13 52.39 32.82
CA VAL A 216 1.47 53.21 33.86
C VAL A 216 0.86 52.32 34.95
N PHE A 217 0.35 51.14 34.60
CA PHE A 217 -0.20 50.19 35.55
C PHE A 217 0.88 49.60 36.48
N ILE A 218 1.99 49.12 35.92
CA ILE A 218 3.14 48.61 36.68
C ILE A 218 3.67 49.72 37.62
N GLY A 219 3.83 50.95 37.12
CA GLY A 219 4.31 52.06 37.93
C GLY A 219 3.38 52.44 39.08
N PHE A 220 2.08 52.19 38.95
CA PHE A 220 1.12 52.40 40.03
C PHE A 220 1.12 51.26 41.06
N VAL A 221 1.12 50.00 40.61
CA VAL A 221 0.99 48.82 41.49
C VAL A 221 2.31 48.44 42.15
N ALA A 222 3.43 48.66 41.46
CA ALA A 222 4.78 48.39 41.95
C ALA A 222 5.71 49.61 41.77
N PRO A 223 5.51 50.70 42.53
CA PRO A 223 6.34 51.90 42.43
C PRO A 223 7.83 51.63 42.70
N SER A 224 8.16 50.60 43.48
CA SER A 224 9.53 50.15 43.74
C SER A 224 10.23 49.56 42.51
N PHE A 225 9.48 49.23 41.45
CA PHE A 225 10.01 48.73 40.18
C PHE A 225 10.47 49.87 39.25
N ILE A 226 10.08 51.11 39.55
CA ILE A 226 10.51 52.33 38.86
C ILE A 226 11.37 53.15 39.83
N PRO A 227 12.70 52.96 39.88
CA PRO A 227 13.54 53.74 40.76
C PRO A 227 13.50 55.23 40.36
N ASN A 228 13.23 56.09 41.33
CA ASN A 228 13.50 57.51 41.20
C ASN A 228 15.03 57.67 41.08
N VAL A 229 15.49 58.30 39.98
CA VAL A 229 16.84 58.84 39.71
C VAL A 229 17.77 57.97 38.83
N GLU A 230 18.00 58.51 37.62
CA GLU A 230 19.20 58.58 36.75
C GLU A 230 20.17 57.40 36.51
N GLU A 231 20.05 56.23 37.15
CA GLU A 231 20.88 55.05 36.78
C GLU A 231 20.02 53.82 36.45
N SER A 232 19.94 53.52 35.15
CA SER A 232 19.52 52.23 34.56
C SER A 232 18.27 51.59 35.18
N SER A 233 17.11 52.22 34.99
CA SER A 233 15.83 51.55 35.29
C SER A 233 15.63 50.33 34.37
N PRO A 234 15.09 49.19 34.86
CA PRO A 234 14.67 48.11 33.97
C PRO A 234 13.54 48.63 33.09
N GLU A 235 13.82 48.77 31.79
CA GLU A 235 12.81 49.19 30.84
C GLU A 235 11.72 48.11 30.74
N ILE A 236 10.46 48.51 30.91
CA ILE A 236 9.32 47.60 30.79
C ILE A 236 9.08 47.34 29.30
N SER A 237 9.15 46.08 28.90
CA SER A 237 9.01 45.63 27.50
C SER A 237 10.00 46.37 26.57
N PRO A 238 11.32 46.21 26.77
CA PRO A 238 12.35 46.96 26.04
C PRO A 238 12.29 46.70 24.54
N LEU A 239 12.03 45.46 24.11
CA LEU A 239 12.07 45.12 22.70
C LEU A 239 10.81 45.58 21.96
N LEU A 240 9.63 45.46 22.58
CA LEU A 240 8.38 46.02 22.06
C LEU A 240 8.46 47.54 21.94
N SER A 241 9.00 48.22 22.97
CA SER A 241 9.17 49.67 22.96
C SER A 241 10.12 50.10 21.85
N TYR A 242 11.22 49.39 21.68
CA TYR A 242 12.19 49.66 20.62
C TYR A 242 11.61 49.46 19.21
N ILE A 243 10.93 48.35 18.95
CA ILE A 243 10.32 48.07 17.63
C ILE A 243 9.22 49.08 17.31
N LEU A 244 8.52 49.60 18.31
CA LEU A 244 7.51 50.65 18.11
C LEU A 244 8.13 51.97 17.61
N GLU A 245 9.30 52.34 18.14
CA GLU A 245 9.99 53.59 17.81
C GLU A 245 10.85 53.48 16.54
N HIS A 246 11.56 52.37 16.37
CA HIS A 246 12.59 52.20 15.35
C HIS A 246 12.25 51.16 14.28
N GLY A 247 11.23 50.32 14.50
CA GLY A 247 10.85 49.22 13.61
C GLY A 247 11.75 47.99 13.76
N ASN A 248 11.60 47.03 12.84
CA ASN A 248 12.42 45.82 12.79
C ASN A 248 13.85 46.09 12.24
N THR A 249 14.71 46.70 13.06
CA THR A 249 16.11 46.99 12.70
C THR A 249 17.01 45.78 12.92
N THR A 250 18.32 45.92 12.67
CA THR A 250 19.31 44.89 13.00
C THR A 250 19.51 44.74 14.51
N VAL A 251 19.87 43.53 14.94
CA VAL A 251 20.27 43.24 16.32
C VAL A 251 21.48 44.10 16.72
N TYR A 252 22.40 44.40 15.78
CA TYR A 252 23.51 45.33 16.00
C TYR A 252 23.02 46.71 16.47
N GLN A 253 22.03 47.27 15.77
CA GLN A 253 21.53 48.61 16.06
C GLN A 253 20.82 48.67 17.41
N TRP A 254 20.08 47.63 17.76
CA TRP A 254 19.43 47.51 19.07
C TRP A 254 20.45 47.43 20.21
N ARG A 255 21.49 46.60 20.05
CA ARG A 255 22.51 46.39 21.10
C ARG A 255 23.46 47.58 21.28
N THR A 256 23.81 48.26 20.20
CA THR A 256 24.85 49.31 20.21
C THR A 256 24.29 50.73 20.14
N GLY A 257 23.02 50.90 19.79
CA GLY A 257 22.40 52.20 19.51
C GLY A 257 22.87 52.86 18.21
N LYS A 258 23.74 52.20 17.42
CA LYS A 258 24.32 52.75 16.17
C LYS A 258 23.88 51.95 14.95
N VAL A 259 23.59 52.65 13.86
CA VAL A 259 23.26 52.01 12.57
C VAL A 259 24.55 51.43 11.96
N PRO A 260 24.60 50.14 11.60
CA PRO A 260 25.79 49.53 11.02
C PRO A 260 26.08 50.11 9.62
N THR A 261 27.35 50.37 9.33
CA THR A 261 27.83 50.88 8.03
C THR A 261 27.90 49.78 6.97
N THR A 262 28.05 48.51 7.36
CA THR A 262 28.01 47.35 6.46
C THR A 262 27.37 46.15 7.14
N ILE A 263 26.46 45.47 6.45
CA ILE A 263 25.80 44.25 6.95
C ILE A 263 26.38 43.06 6.17
N LYS A 264 27.07 42.15 6.86
CA LYS A 264 27.51 40.87 6.30
C LYS A 264 26.54 39.77 6.73
N SER A 265 25.44 39.64 5.99
CA SER A 265 24.48 38.55 6.22
C SER A 265 25.09 37.21 5.81
N PRO A 266 24.89 36.12 6.58
CA PRO A 266 25.20 34.78 6.10
C PRO A 266 24.33 34.49 4.87
N GLU A 267 24.93 34.45 3.68
CA GLU A 267 24.21 34.29 2.44
C GLU A 267 23.47 32.95 2.39
N LEU A 268 22.16 33.00 2.11
CA LEU A 268 21.29 31.86 1.78
C LEU A 268 21.76 31.08 0.52
N GLN A 269 22.82 31.55 -0.16
CA GLN A 269 23.27 31.05 -1.46
C GLN A 269 23.84 29.62 -1.42
N ASN A 270 24.30 29.12 -0.27
CA ASN A 270 24.82 27.76 -0.15
C ASN A 270 23.74 26.65 -0.08
N LEU A 271 22.44 26.99 -0.05
CA LEU A 271 21.37 25.97 -0.08
C LEU A 271 20.93 25.56 -1.50
N GLY A 272 21.31 26.32 -2.54
CA GLY A 272 20.88 26.10 -3.92
C GLY A 272 21.95 25.57 -4.86
N SER A 273 23.21 25.50 -4.44
CA SER A 273 24.36 25.17 -5.29
C SER A 273 25.06 23.86 -4.93
N GLU A 274 24.31 22.85 -4.48
CA GLU A 274 24.71 21.48 -4.76
C GLU A 274 24.17 21.16 -6.15
N LYS A 275 25.03 21.31 -7.16
CA LYS A 275 24.79 20.67 -8.46
C LYS A 275 24.42 19.22 -8.15
N GLU A 276 23.34 18.74 -8.75
CA GLU A 276 23.10 17.32 -8.90
C GLU A 276 24.34 16.71 -9.55
N ASP A 277 25.23 16.14 -8.73
CA ASP A 277 26.23 15.20 -9.20
C ASP A 277 25.44 13.95 -9.61
N LEU A 278 25.02 13.97 -10.87
CA LEU A 278 24.71 12.80 -11.66
C LEU A 278 26.00 11.96 -11.79
N GLN A 279 26.37 11.26 -10.72
CA GLN A 279 27.24 10.11 -10.81
C GLN A 279 26.41 8.83 -10.63
N ALA A 280 26.52 7.97 -11.63
CA ALA A 280 25.87 6.68 -11.78
C ALA A 280 26.05 5.79 -10.52
N PRO A 281 25.17 4.80 -10.31
CA PRO A 281 25.00 4.16 -9.02
C PRO A 281 26.25 3.33 -8.68
N ALA A 282 26.93 3.70 -7.60
CA ALA A 282 27.83 2.77 -6.94
C ALA A 282 26.97 1.69 -6.29
N GLU A 283 27.22 0.44 -6.69
CA GLU A 283 26.70 -0.76 -6.05
C GLU A 283 26.92 -0.67 -4.54
N ILE A 284 25.82 -0.53 -3.78
CA ILE A 284 25.85 -0.66 -2.33
C ILE A 284 25.73 -2.15 -2.03
N ASP A 285 26.89 -2.72 -1.72
CA ASP A 285 27.12 -4.01 -1.10
C ASP A 285 26.51 -4.04 0.31
N TRP A 286 25.49 -4.89 0.52
CA TRP A 286 24.85 -5.11 1.83
C TRP A 286 25.49 -6.29 2.56
N GLY A 287 26.81 -6.34 2.59
CA GLY A 287 27.61 -7.27 3.37
C GLY A 287 27.85 -6.78 4.80
N GLU A 288 27.10 -7.39 5.73
CA GLU A 288 27.41 -7.66 7.14
C GLU A 288 28.73 -7.08 7.71
N SER A 289 28.63 -6.09 8.61
CA SER A 289 29.55 -5.99 9.74
C SER A 289 28.92 -5.25 10.91
N ALA A 290 28.95 -5.95 12.05
CA ALA A 290 28.45 -5.55 13.34
C ALA A 290 29.18 -4.33 13.95
N ALA A 291 28.46 -3.68 14.87
CA ALA A 291 28.90 -2.98 16.07
C ALA A 291 28.85 -1.43 16.08
N THR A 292 27.90 -0.97 16.89
CA THR A 292 27.93 0.16 17.85
C THR A 292 27.69 1.58 17.33
N SER A 293 26.43 2.04 17.41
CA SER A 293 26.07 3.29 18.10
C SER A 293 24.55 3.37 18.33
N GLU A 294 24.18 3.30 19.61
CA GLU A 294 22.98 3.83 20.28
C GLU A 294 21.63 3.67 19.57
N GLU A 295 21.00 2.53 19.88
CA GLU A 295 19.58 2.23 19.67
C GLU A 295 18.67 3.25 20.34
N ILE A 296 17.65 3.71 19.61
CA ILE A 296 16.44 4.27 20.18
C ILE A 296 15.41 3.14 20.26
N ASP A 297 15.14 2.74 21.50
CA ASP A 297 14.10 1.81 21.97
C ASP A 297 12.70 2.42 21.77
N TRP A 298 11.84 1.75 21.00
CA TRP A 298 10.41 2.05 20.88
C TRP A 298 9.59 0.92 21.51
N GLY A 299 9.73 0.74 22.81
CA GLY A 299 8.97 -0.25 23.58
C GLY A 299 7.45 -0.15 23.35
N ASP A 300 6.90 -1.17 22.68
CA ASP A 300 5.96 -2.12 23.30
C ASP A 300 5.97 -3.45 22.50
N GLY A 301 6.48 -4.51 23.14
CA GLY A 301 5.63 -5.69 23.34
C GLY A 301 5.54 -6.79 22.29
N GLY A 302 6.67 -7.22 21.69
CA GLY A 302 6.97 -8.65 21.48
C GLY A 302 6.08 -9.49 20.54
N GLY A 303 6.52 -9.63 19.30
CA GLY A 303 6.03 -10.62 18.35
C GLY A 303 6.96 -10.68 17.14
N GLU A 304 8.15 -11.24 17.35
CA GLU A 304 9.19 -11.42 16.34
C GLU A 304 8.65 -12.26 15.17
N ILE A 305 8.46 -11.63 14.01
CA ILE A 305 8.12 -12.32 12.76
C ILE A 305 9.44 -12.71 12.09
N ASP A 306 9.87 -13.93 12.38
CA ASP A 306 10.99 -14.61 11.74
C ASP A 306 10.65 -14.95 10.27
N PHE A 307 11.46 -14.41 9.34
CA PHE A 307 11.45 -14.77 7.92
C PHE A 307 12.80 -15.37 7.49
N GLY A 308 13.25 -16.41 8.21
CA GLY A 308 13.68 -17.71 7.68
C GLY A 308 15.11 -17.86 7.11
N ASP A 309 15.70 -19.06 7.34
CA ASP A 309 16.37 -19.83 6.26
C ASP A 309 16.53 -21.33 6.62
N GLY A 310 16.68 -22.15 5.58
CA GLY A 310 16.39 -23.58 5.46
C GLY A 310 17.25 -24.60 6.22
N GLY A 311 16.63 -25.75 6.50
CA GLY A 311 17.30 -26.95 7.01
C GLY A 311 16.40 -28.19 7.12
N VAL A 312 16.09 -28.81 5.97
CA VAL A 312 15.66 -30.20 5.72
C VAL A 312 15.17 -31.06 6.93
N THR A 313 13.91 -31.55 6.90
CA THR A 313 13.53 -33.00 6.83
C THR A 313 12.03 -33.22 7.09
N SER A 314 11.39 -33.96 6.18
CA SER A 314 10.26 -34.90 6.33
C SER A 314 9.04 -34.58 7.22
N ASN A 315 7.88 -34.83 6.59
CA ASN A 315 6.56 -35.24 7.11
C ASN A 315 5.47 -34.16 7.29
N GLU A 316 4.43 -34.34 6.47
CA GLU A 316 3.00 -34.12 6.71
C GLU A 316 2.59 -32.96 7.62
N ILE A 317 2.01 -31.92 7.04
CA ILE A 317 1.15 -30.99 7.78
C ILE A 317 -0.23 -30.92 7.11
N ASP A 318 -1.18 -31.39 7.91
CA ASP A 318 -2.62 -31.51 7.78
C ASP A 318 -3.31 -30.13 7.75
N TRP A 319 -4.24 -29.92 6.82
CA TRP A 319 -5.05 -28.70 6.70
C TRP A 319 -6.51 -28.94 7.15
N GLY A 320 -6.66 -29.66 8.26
CA GLY A 320 -7.94 -30.00 8.87
C GLY A 320 -8.36 -29.07 10.01
N HIS A 321 -9.35 -28.23 9.72
CA HIS A 321 -10.53 -27.95 10.58
C HIS A 321 -10.34 -27.22 11.95
N GLY A 322 -10.73 -25.94 11.97
CA GLY A 322 -11.62 -25.39 13.00
C GLY A 322 -11.00 -24.74 14.24
N SER A 323 -10.95 -23.41 14.24
CA SER A 323 -11.58 -22.58 15.28
C SER A 323 -11.51 -21.11 14.85
N ALA A 324 -12.65 -20.43 14.91
CA ALA A 324 -12.76 -19.01 14.63
C ALA A 324 -11.86 -18.21 15.59
N ALA A 325 -10.96 -17.41 15.01
CA ALA A 325 -10.41 -16.23 15.67
C ALA A 325 -10.80 -15.05 14.77
N GLU A 326 -11.85 -14.34 15.20
CA GLU A 326 -12.19 -13.02 14.68
C GLU A 326 -10.98 -12.12 14.89
N ILE A 327 -10.42 -11.60 13.80
CA ILE A 327 -9.47 -10.50 13.87
C ILE A 327 -10.31 -9.24 14.08
N ASP A 328 -10.40 -8.83 15.34
CA ASP A 328 -11.01 -7.59 15.79
C ASP A 328 -10.18 -6.40 15.31
N PHE A 329 -10.62 -5.77 14.21
CA PHE A 329 -10.16 -4.45 13.81
C PHE A 329 -10.91 -3.42 14.63
N GLY A 330 -10.49 -3.27 15.89
CA GLY A 330 -11.03 -2.30 16.82
C GLY A 330 -11.08 -0.91 16.18
N ASP A 331 -12.31 -0.42 16.05
CA ASP A 331 -12.66 0.98 15.81
C ASP A 331 -11.97 1.84 16.86
N ASN A 332 -11.01 2.66 16.43
CA ASN A 332 -10.58 3.81 17.20
C ASN A 332 -10.76 5.07 16.38
N SER A 333 -12.03 5.47 16.30
CA SER A 333 -12.46 6.86 16.19
C SER A 333 -11.81 7.70 17.31
N GLY A 334 -10.59 8.18 17.08
CA GLY A 334 -9.85 9.08 17.98
C GLY A 334 -8.74 9.77 17.20
N GLY A 335 -8.77 11.10 17.16
CA GLY A 335 -7.98 11.91 16.24
C GLY A 335 -6.48 11.77 16.41
N ASP A 336 -5.82 11.24 15.38
CA ASP A 336 -4.36 11.19 15.30
C ASP A 336 -3.87 12.40 14.47
N GLY A 337 -3.89 13.55 15.13
CA GLY A 337 -3.10 14.69 14.71
C GLY A 337 -1.65 14.40 15.09
N ILE A 338 -0.76 14.41 14.09
CA ILE A 338 0.68 14.41 14.37
C ILE A 338 0.95 15.49 15.42
N ASP A 339 1.39 15.06 16.60
CA ASP A 339 1.72 15.93 17.72
C ASP A 339 2.96 16.76 17.34
N TRP A 340 2.74 18.06 17.19
CA TRP A 340 3.77 19.07 16.95
C TRP A 340 3.75 20.11 18.08
N GLY A 341 3.50 19.70 19.32
CA GLY A 341 3.60 20.62 20.44
C GLY A 341 3.02 20.11 21.75
N ASP A 342 3.74 19.23 22.43
CA ASP A 342 3.90 19.34 23.87
C ASP A 342 5.35 19.03 24.26
N SER A 343 6.05 20.06 24.73
CA SER A 343 7.32 19.92 25.44
C SER A 343 7.24 20.69 26.73
N ALA A 344 6.24 20.37 27.55
CA ALA A 344 6.32 20.51 28.99
C ALA A 344 7.15 19.36 29.60
N ALA A 345 8.43 19.27 29.23
CA ALA A 345 9.42 18.48 29.94
C ALA A 345 10.58 19.40 30.30
N ALA A 346 10.80 19.56 31.60
CA ALA A 346 11.79 20.44 32.20
C ALA A 346 13.15 20.32 31.52
N ILE A 347 13.54 21.38 30.79
CA ILE A 347 14.93 21.61 30.43
C ILE A 347 15.62 22.06 31.73
N ASP A 348 16.40 21.16 32.30
CA ASP A 348 17.36 21.47 33.37
C ASP A 348 18.48 22.33 32.76
N ILE A 349 18.20 23.62 32.61
CA ILE A 349 19.21 24.64 32.32
C ILE A 349 20.01 24.80 33.60
N THR A 350 21.23 24.26 33.59
CA THR A 350 22.23 24.56 34.59
C THR A 350 22.49 26.07 34.55
N LEU A 351 21.82 26.79 35.45
CA LEU A 351 22.00 28.22 35.67
C LEU A 351 23.44 28.45 36.15
N ASP A 352 24.31 28.88 35.23
CA ASP A 352 25.54 29.55 35.63
C ASP A 352 25.17 30.98 36.04
N LYS A 353 24.88 31.15 37.33
CA LYS A 353 24.63 32.46 37.95
C LYS A 353 25.93 33.23 38.05
N SER A 354 26.33 33.90 36.97
CA SER A 354 27.28 35.02 37.07
C SER A 354 27.23 35.91 35.84
N ALA A 355 26.25 36.82 35.77
CA ALA A 355 26.39 38.09 35.05
C ALA A 355 25.26 39.07 35.41
N THR A 356 25.13 39.42 36.68
CA THR A 356 24.64 40.75 37.05
C THR A 356 25.86 41.65 37.19
N ASN A 357 26.02 42.58 36.25
CA ASN A 357 26.40 43.96 36.47
C ASN A 357 26.63 44.63 35.11
N GLY A 358 26.12 45.85 34.96
CA GLY A 358 26.36 46.68 33.79
C GLY A 358 27.85 46.76 33.49
N ILE A 359 28.21 46.38 32.27
CA ILE A 359 29.51 46.67 31.70
C ILE A 359 29.23 47.38 30.38
N MET A 360 29.30 48.71 30.44
CA MET A 360 29.66 49.53 29.30
C MET A 360 31.01 49.00 28.79
N VAL A 361 30.98 48.17 27.74
CA VAL A 361 32.19 47.82 27.02
C VAL A 361 32.47 48.98 26.06
N GLU A 362 33.26 49.96 26.53
CA GLU A 362 34.00 50.82 25.61
C GLU A 362 34.93 49.91 24.78
N SER A 363 34.56 49.72 23.52
CA SER A 363 35.44 49.06 22.54
C SER A 363 36.33 50.12 21.88
N PRO A 364 37.58 49.80 21.56
CA PRO A 364 38.53 50.76 21.00
C PRO A 364 38.09 51.20 19.61
N ASP A 365 38.29 52.50 19.37
CA ASP A 365 38.25 53.19 18.09
C ASP A 365 39.30 52.59 17.14
N ASP A 366 38.93 51.56 16.37
CA ASP A 366 39.48 51.26 15.03
C ASP A 366 38.87 49.97 14.44
N GLY A 367 37.96 50.14 13.47
CA GLY A 367 37.42 49.06 12.64
C GLY A 367 35.93 49.20 12.41
N ALA A 368 35.54 49.67 11.22
CA ALA A 368 34.18 49.98 10.75
C ALA A 368 33.02 49.27 11.49
N ASP A 369 31.94 50.01 11.75
CA ASP A 369 30.67 49.50 12.33
C ASP A 369 30.03 48.43 11.40
N VAL A 370 30.51 47.18 11.48
CA VAL A 370 30.06 46.07 10.62
C VAL A 370 29.26 45.06 11.45
N ALA A 371 27.99 44.86 11.08
CA ALA A 371 27.15 43.81 11.64
C ALA A 371 27.51 42.45 11.01
N GLN A 372 27.88 41.47 11.85
CA GLN A 372 28.29 40.11 11.43
C GLN A 372 27.61 39.05 12.31
N GLY A 373 27.37 37.84 11.76
CA GLY A 373 26.76 36.74 12.53
C GLY A 373 25.31 37.06 12.93
N SER A 374 24.95 36.82 14.21
CA SER A 374 23.63 37.14 14.77
C SER A 374 23.29 38.64 14.66
N ASP A 375 24.30 39.50 14.73
CA ASP A 375 24.11 40.95 14.70
C ASP A 375 23.65 41.47 13.33
N ALA A 376 23.89 40.67 12.27
CA ALA A 376 23.46 40.99 10.91
C ALA A 376 21.97 40.71 10.66
N HIS A 377 21.34 39.90 11.51
CA HIS A 377 19.91 39.61 11.42
C HIS A 377 19.07 40.79 11.94
N THR A 378 17.84 40.89 11.44
CA THR A 378 16.85 41.77 12.07
C THR A 378 16.33 41.19 13.39
N LEU A 379 15.72 42.04 14.23
CA LEU A 379 15.20 41.66 15.55
C LEU A 379 14.15 40.54 15.51
N LEU A 380 13.32 40.48 14.47
CA LEU A 380 12.33 39.40 14.32
C LEU A 380 12.91 38.15 13.62
N GLU A 381 14.06 38.28 12.96
CA GLU A 381 14.75 37.17 12.30
C GLU A 381 15.60 36.36 13.27
N ASP A 382 16.33 37.03 14.15
CA ASP A 382 17.16 36.37 15.15
C ASP A 382 16.29 35.65 16.19
N THR A 383 16.66 34.42 16.52
CA THR A 383 15.83 33.56 17.36
C THR A 383 15.74 34.06 18.79
N GLN A 384 16.81 34.63 19.33
CA GLN A 384 16.83 35.10 20.71
C GLN A 384 15.94 36.34 20.86
N THR A 385 16.15 37.33 20.00
CA THR A 385 15.35 38.57 20.02
C THR A 385 13.90 38.34 19.63
N ARG A 386 13.60 37.47 18.66
CA ARG A 386 12.21 37.07 18.36
C ARG A 386 11.52 36.43 19.56
N ASN A 387 12.21 35.55 20.30
CA ASN A 387 11.63 34.93 21.50
C ASN A 387 11.36 35.97 22.59
N MET A 388 12.30 36.90 22.84
CA MET A 388 12.07 38.02 23.76
C MET A 388 10.83 38.84 23.37
N PHE A 389 10.66 39.11 22.07
CA PHE A 389 9.51 39.86 21.57
C PHE A 389 8.19 39.09 21.81
N ILE A 390 8.19 37.78 21.57
CA ILE A 390 7.04 36.91 21.84
C ILE A 390 6.74 36.87 23.34
N ASP A 391 7.75 36.73 24.19
CA ASP A 391 7.61 36.69 25.65
C ASP A 391 6.98 38.00 26.17
N GLU A 392 7.46 39.15 25.70
CA GLU A 392 6.88 40.46 26.06
C GLU A 392 5.43 40.63 25.56
N LEU A 393 5.07 40.08 24.39
CA LEU A 393 3.70 40.07 23.91
C LEU A 393 2.81 39.13 24.76
N MET A 394 3.31 37.97 25.15
CA MET A 394 2.62 37.04 26.05
C MET A 394 2.44 37.65 27.45
N GLU A 395 3.41 38.44 27.92
CA GLU A 395 3.29 39.22 29.16
C GLU A 395 2.14 40.22 29.06
N LEU A 396 2.05 41.00 27.97
CA LEU A 396 0.91 41.90 27.72
C LEU A 396 -0.42 41.14 27.62
N GLN A 397 -0.44 39.99 26.94
CA GLN A 397 -1.62 39.14 26.82
C GLN A 397 -2.10 38.66 28.21
N GLY A 398 -1.18 38.18 29.04
CA GLY A 398 -1.46 37.73 30.41
C GLY A 398 -1.99 38.87 31.28
N PHE A 399 -1.33 40.03 31.23
CA PHE A 399 -1.78 41.24 31.91
C PHE A 399 -3.21 41.64 31.51
N LEU A 400 -3.48 41.75 30.21
CA LEU A 400 -4.79 42.17 29.70
C LEU A 400 -5.88 41.14 29.99
N SER A 401 -5.56 39.85 29.91
CA SER A 401 -6.48 38.76 30.26
C SER A 401 -6.89 38.83 31.72
N GLN A 402 -5.91 39.05 32.61
CA GLN A 402 -6.15 39.24 34.04
C GLN A 402 -6.99 40.50 34.30
N ARG A 403 -6.63 41.64 33.69
CA ARG A 403 -7.39 42.90 33.82
C ARG A 403 -8.82 42.77 33.30
N LEU A 404 -9.01 42.05 32.21
CA LEU A 404 -10.33 41.80 31.64
C LEU A 404 -11.19 40.93 32.58
N SER A 405 -10.59 39.92 33.20
CA SER A 405 -11.26 39.10 34.23
C SER A 405 -11.69 39.93 35.44
N GLU A 406 -10.83 40.84 35.89
CA GLU A 406 -11.12 41.77 37.00
C GLU A 406 -12.25 42.75 36.65
N LEU A 407 -12.28 43.29 35.43
CA LEU A 407 -13.35 44.18 34.95
C LEU A 407 -14.68 43.46 34.66
N ARG A 408 -14.69 42.13 34.57
CA ARG A 408 -15.89 41.30 34.33
C ARG A 408 -16.60 40.90 35.61
N LYS A 409 -15.87 40.79 36.73
CA LYS A 409 -16.47 40.56 38.05
C LYS A 409 -17.18 41.87 38.43
N ASP A 410 -18.47 41.78 38.78
CA ASP A 410 -19.27 42.94 39.20
C ASP A 410 -18.47 43.76 40.23
N SER A 411 -18.46 45.09 40.06
CA SER A 411 -17.67 46.05 40.84
C SER A 411 -17.88 45.82 42.33
N ASP A 412 -16.98 45.06 42.95
CA ASP A 412 -16.90 45.01 44.39
C ASP A 412 -16.50 46.41 44.83
N VAL A 413 -17.20 47.01 45.80
CA VAL A 413 -16.93 48.40 46.23
C VAL A 413 -15.45 48.58 46.61
N VAL A 414 -14.78 47.48 46.98
CA VAL A 414 -13.36 47.36 47.25
C VAL A 414 -12.47 47.62 46.02
N SER A 415 -12.78 47.07 44.84
CA SER A 415 -11.97 47.29 43.64
C SER A 415 -12.09 48.73 43.12
N ASP A 416 -13.27 49.34 43.26
CA ASP A 416 -13.46 50.77 42.95
C ASP A 416 -12.68 51.69 43.90
N THR A 417 -12.52 51.29 45.18
CA THR A 417 -11.69 52.05 46.13
C THR A 417 -10.18 51.89 45.91
N GLN A 418 -9.72 50.73 45.40
CA GLN A 418 -8.30 50.43 45.22
C GLN A 418 -7.62 51.30 44.14
N PHE A 419 -8.35 51.69 43.09
CA PHE A 419 -7.81 52.48 41.97
C PHE A 419 -8.16 53.98 42.02
N GLN A 420 -8.70 54.50 43.12
CA GLN A 420 -9.04 55.94 43.23
C GLN A 420 -7.82 56.85 43.14
N SER A 421 -6.65 56.40 43.61
CA SER A 421 -5.38 57.11 43.49
C SER A 421 -4.61 56.78 42.20
N ALA A 422 -5.15 55.90 41.36
CA ALA A 422 -4.51 55.50 40.12
C ALA A 422 -4.50 56.65 39.09
N PRO A 423 -3.50 56.71 38.20
CA PRO A 423 -3.51 57.63 37.06
C PRO A 423 -4.80 57.51 36.23
N ARG A 424 -5.25 58.63 35.63
CA ARG A 424 -6.48 58.67 34.80
C ARG A 424 -6.48 57.62 33.69
N LEU A 425 -5.32 57.30 33.13
CA LEU A 425 -5.18 56.27 32.09
C LEU A 425 -5.64 54.89 32.56
N ILE A 426 -5.50 54.56 33.85
CA ILE A 426 -5.98 53.32 34.46
C ILE A 426 -7.48 53.41 34.76
N GLN A 427 -7.93 54.53 35.35
CA GLN A 427 -9.32 54.73 35.74
C GLN A 427 -10.30 54.77 34.56
N MET A 428 -9.85 55.25 33.39
CA MET A 428 -10.70 55.41 32.21
C MET A 428 -10.82 54.14 31.36
N GLN A 429 -10.15 53.04 31.72
CA GLN A 429 -10.28 51.78 30.97
C GLN A 429 -11.62 51.12 31.22
N THR A 430 -12.23 50.65 30.14
CA THR A 430 -13.48 49.89 30.18
C THR A 430 -13.22 48.45 29.73
N LYS A 431 -14.14 47.54 30.07
CA LYS A 431 -14.10 46.16 29.55
C LYS A 431 -13.86 46.12 28.03
N LYS A 432 -14.57 46.97 27.28
CA LYS A 432 -14.48 47.03 25.81
C LYS A 432 -13.14 47.53 25.30
N THR A 433 -12.49 48.47 26.00
CA THR A 433 -11.16 48.97 25.59
C THR A 433 -10.09 47.92 25.85
N VAL A 434 -10.14 47.25 27.00
CA VAL A 434 -9.21 46.16 27.34
C VAL A 434 -9.41 44.95 26.41
N GLU A 435 -10.65 44.58 26.08
CA GLU A 435 -10.93 43.54 25.07
C GLU A 435 -10.30 43.89 23.71
N LYS A 436 -10.43 45.14 23.26
CA LYS A 436 -9.82 45.59 22.01
C LYS A 436 -8.29 45.55 22.05
N MET A 437 -7.68 45.93 23.18
CA MET A 437 -6.24 45.84 23.38
C MET A 437 -5.75 44.39 23.35
N LEU A 438 -6.50 43.48 23.99
CA LEU A 438 -6.18 42.06 24.03
C LEU A 438 -6.24 41.44 22.62
N CYS A 439 -7.31 41.68 21.87
CA CYS A 439 -7.40 41.19 20.49
C CYS A 439 -6.23 41.66 19.62
N ARG A 440 -5.79 42.92 19.76
CA ARG A 440 -4.63 43.43 19.01
C ARG A 440 -3.33 42.71 19.37
N VAL A 441 -3.10 42.41 20.66
CA VAL A 441 -1.91 41.66 21.09
C VAL A 441 -1.96 40.23 20.55
N GLU A 442 -3.14 39.60 20.60
CA GLU A 442 -3.37 38.26 20.04
C GLU A 442 -3.15 38.22 18.52
N ASP A 443 -3.63 39.23 17.79
CA ASP A 443 -3.44 39.36 16.34
C ASP A 443 -1.95 39.46 15.98
N VAL A 444 -1.15 40.22 16.74
CA VAL A 444 0.30 40.34 16.51
C VAL A 444 1.03 39.05 16.88
N LEU A 445 0.63 38.39 17.97
CA LEU A 445 1.16 37.08 18.37
C LEU A 445 0.90 36.02 17.29
N GLU A 446 -0.31 35.93 16.75
CA GLU A 446 -0.69 34.94 15.74
C GLU A 446 0.12 35.11 14.44
N GLN A 447 0.44 36.35 14.06
CA GLN A 447 1.26 36.64 12.89
C GLN A 447 2.67 36.02 12.98
N LEU A 448 3.28 35.95 14.18
CA LEU A 448 4.60 35.35 14.39
C LEU A 448 4.56 33.87 14.81
N THR A 449 3.52 33.45 15.51
CA THR A 449 3.43 32.13 16.13
C THR A 449 2.65 31.11 15.31
N ASN A 450 2.04 31.51 14.19
CA ASN A 450 1.37 30.54 13.33
C ASN A 450 2.36 29.48 12.80
N MET A 451 1.83 28.28 12.58
CA MET A 451 2.65 27.12 12.21
C MET A 451 3.41 27.30 10.89
N ARG A 452 2.91 28.13 9.98
CA ARG A 452 3.60 28.44 8.73
C ARG A 452 4.87 29.26 8.98
N VAL A 453 4.79 30.33 9.76
CA VAL A 453 5.95 31.18 10.09
C VAL A 453 6.97 30.42 10.91
N GLN A 454 6.55 29.61 11.87
CA GLN A 454 7.45 28.72 12.61
C GLN A 454 8.22 27.79 11.67
N ASN A 455 7.54 27.15 10.72
CA ASN A 455 8.19 26.30 9.72
C ASN A 455 9.16 27.07 8.81
N LEU A 456 8.85 28.31 8.42
CA LEU A 456 9.76 29.16 7.64
C LEU A 456 11.00 29.58 8.44
N CYS A 457 10.83 29.89 9.73
CA CYS A 457 11.94 30.16 10.64
C CYS A 457 12.85 28.93 10.80
N LEU A 458 12.27 27.72 10.92
CA LEU A 458 13.03 26.46 10.96
C LEU A 458 13.75 26.19 9.63
N LEU A 459 13.09 26.47 8.51
CA LEU A 459 13.66 26.33 7.18
C LEU A 459 14.86 27.28 6.96
N LYS A 460 14.79 28.51 7.48
CA LYS A 460 15.89 29.50 7.39
C LYS A 460 17.05 29.14 8.32
N SER A 461 16.76 28.67 9.54
CA SER A 461 17.76 28.40 10.57
C SER A 461 18.49 27.05 10.39
N SER A 462 17.90 26.08 9.69
CA SER A 462 18.48 24.74 9.52
C SER A 462 18.42 24.23 8.08
N PRO A 463 19.53 24.27 7.32
CA PRO A 463 19.62 23.62 6.02
C PRO A 463 19.35 22.12 6.05
N ARG A 464 19.73 21.46 7.16
CA ARG A 464 19.46 20.03 7.39
C ARG A 464 17.96 19.73 7.49
N TYR A 465 17.17 20.67 7.99
CA TYR A 465 15.72 20.52 8.04
C TYR A 465 15.11 20.52 6.64
N VAL A 466 15.57 21.43 5.75
CA VAL A 466 15.15 21.49 4.34
C VAL A 466 15.40 20.13 3.66
N GLY A 467 16.61 19.59 3.81
CA GLY A 467 16.98 18.28 3.25
C GLY A 467 16.07 17.16 3.75
N ARG A 468 15.96 17.00 5.07
CA ARG A 468 15.11 15.96 5.68
C ARG A 468 13.65 16.05 5.27
N LEU A 469 13.09 17.26 5.20
CA LEU A 469 11.70 17.46 4.78
C LEU A 469 11.50 17.11 3.31
N ALA A 470 12.42 17.54 2.44
CA ALA A 470 12.40 17.20 1.03
C ALA A 470 12.52 15.69 0.80
N ASP A 471 13.46 15.04 1.49
CA ASP A 471 13.68 13.60 1.39
C ASP A 471 12.47 12.80 1.89
N SER A 472 11.88 13.21 3.02
CA SER A 472 10.66 12.58 3.56
C SER A 472 9.48 12.68 2.59
N LEU A 473 9.27 13.84 1.97
CA LEU A 473 8.22 14.03 0.97
C LEU A 473 8.48 13.21 -0.30
N GLN A 474 9.71 13.21 -0.80
CA GLN A 474 10.10 12.38 -1.95
C GLN A 474 9.94 10.90 -1.64
N GLN A 475 10.28 10.45 -0.44
CA GLN A 475 10.10 9.07 -0.01
C GLN A 475 8.63 8.66 -0.04
N LYS A 476 7.71 9.50 0.49
CA LYS A 476 6.26 9.23 0.42
C LYS A 476 5.77 9.10 -1.02
N LEU A 477 6.24 9.96 -1.92
CA LEU A 477 5.89 9.89 -3.34
C LEU A 477 6.44 8.61 -4.00
N ARG A 478 7.72 8.29 -3.78
CA ARG A 478 8.36 7.06 -4.30
C ARG A 478 7.67 5.79 -3.80
N LEU A 479 7.27 5.76 -2.53
CA LEU A 479 6.52 4.63 -1.96
C LEU A 479 5.16 4.47 -2.64
N SER A 480 4.44 5.57 -2.85
CA SER A 480 3.16 5.56 -3.60
C SER A 480 3.34 5.02 -5.02
N GLU A 481 4.36 5.49 -5.75
CA GLU A 481 4.65 5.04 -7.11
C GLU A 481 5.06 3.56 -7.17
N LYS A 482 5.91 3.11 -6.24
CA LYS A 482 6.31 1.70 -6.12
C LYS A 482 5.12 0.79 -5.85
N LEU A 483 4.20 1.21 -4.99
CA LEU A 483 2.96 0.47 -4.72
C LEU A 483 2.05 0.41 -5.95
N LEU A 484 1.93 1.50 -6.70
CA LEU A 484 1.18 1.50 -7.97
C LEU A 484 1.81 0.57 -9.02
N SER A 485 3.14 0.57 -9.15
CA SER A 485 3.84 -0.38 -10.01
C SER A 485 3.60 -1.83 -9.55
N SER A 486 3.64 -2.08 -8.25
CA SER A 486 3.35 -3.41 -7.68
C SER A 486 1.90 -3.85 -7.95
N ALA A 487 0.94 -2.92 -7.89
CA ALA A 487 -0.46 -3.17 -8.26
C ALA A 487 -0.60 -3.54 -9.75
N GLN A 488 0.14 -2.87 -10.65
CA GLN A 488 0.17 -3.22 -12.07
C GLN A 488 0.69 -4.64 -12.30
N THR A 489 1.78 -5.03 -11.64
CA THR A 489 2.30 -6.41 -11.70
C THR A 489 1.30 -7.44 -11.19
N MET A 490 0.52 -7.12 -10.14
CA MET A 490 -0.55 -8.01 -9.69
C MET A 490 -1.70 -8.10 -10.70
N CYS A 491 -2.03 -7.01 -11.38
CA CYS A 491 -3.02 -7.02 -12.46
C CYS A 491 -2.55 -7.88 -13.65
N GLU A 492 -1.27 -7.82 -14.02
CA GLU A 492 -0.68 -8.67 -15.07
C GLU A 492 -0.76 -10.15 -14.70
N LYS A 493 -0.29 -10.52 -13.51
CA LYS A 493 -0.40 -11.90 -12.99
C LYS A 493 -1.84 -12.41 -12.94
N ARG A 494 -2.79 -11.55 -12.57
CA ARG A 494 -4.23 -11.89 -12.60
C ARG A 494 -4.69 -12.19 -14.03
N LYS A 495 -4.29 -11.38 -15.01
CA LYS A 495 -4.65 -11.58 -16.43
C LYS A 495 -4.06 -12.89 -16.96
N GLU A 496 -2.80 -13.17 -16.66
CA GLU A 496 -2.14 -14.43 -17.04
C GLU A 496 -2.87 -15.65 -16.45
N ALA A 497 -3.22 -15.62 -15.16
CA ALA A 497 -3.97 -16.69 -14.52
C ALA A 497 -5.39 -16.85 -15.10
N ALA A 498 -6.05 -15.74 -15.48
CA ALA A 498 -7.36 -15.78 -16.12
C ALA A 498 -7.29 -16.35 -17.55
N GLU A 499 -6.23 -16.06 -18.30
CA GLU A 499 -5.98 -16.63 -19.62
C GLU A 499 -5.72 -18.14 -19.54
N GLN A 500 -4.89 -18.58 -18.59
CA GLN A 500 -4.67 -20.01 -18.33
C GLN A 500 -5.97 -20.73 -17.95
N GLN A 501 -6.82 -20.13 -17.11
CA GLN A 501 -8.14 -20.68 -16.81
C GLN A 501 -9.00 -20.82 -18.08
N ARG A 502 -9.05 -19.77 -18.92
CA ARG A 502 -9.81 -19.74 -20.17
C ARG A 502 -9.35 -20.81 -21.16
N GLU A 503 -8.08 -21.18 -21.15
CA GLU A 503 -7.55 -22.28 -21.96
C GLU A 503 -7.87 -23.68 -21.40
N LEU A 504 -7.93 -23.82 -20.07
CA LEU A 504 -8.11 -25.11 -19.40
C LEU A 504 -9.60 -25.52 -19.30
N GLU A 505 -10.51 -24.58 -19.12
CA GLU A 505 -11.96 -24.83 -19.06
C GLU A 505 -12.51 -25.60 -20.28
N PRO A 506 -12.27 -25.18 -21.54
CA PRO A 506 -12.77 -25.93 -22.69
C PRO A 506 -12.14 -27.32 -22.79
N LYS A 507 -10.87 -27.49 -22.39
CA LYS A 507 -10.20 -28.81 -22.37
C LYS A 507 -10.86 -29.74 -21.36
N LEU A 508 -11.20 -29.22 -20.18
CA LEU A 508 -11.93 -29.97 -19.15
C LEU A 508 -13.29 -30.42 -19.68
N ASP A 509 -14.06 -29.53 -20.31
CA ASP A 509 -15.39 -29.86 -20.81
C ASP A 509 -15.35 -30.91 -21.93
N VAL A 510 -14.37 -30.81 -22.85
CA VAL A 510 -14.14 -31.83 -23.88
C VAL A 510 -13.83 -33.20 -23.27
N ILE A 511 -12.98 -33.25 -22.23
CA ILE A 511 -12.62 -34.52 -21.57
C ILE A 511 -13.82 -35.08 -20.79
N ARG A 512 -14.62 -34.24 -20.14
CA ARG A 512 -15.87 -34.67 -19.48
C ARG A 512 -16.83 -35.30 -20.46
N GLN A 513 -17.10 -34.63 -21.59
CA GLN A 513 -18.02 -35.13 -22.60
C GLN A 513 -17.53 -36.48 -23.16
N LYS A 514 -16.24 -36.57 -23.55
CA LYS A 514 -15.65 -37.82 -24.04
C LYS A 514 -15.71 -38.94 -23.01
N THR A 515 -15.57 -38.62 -21.72
CA THR A 515 -15.65 -39.63 -20.64
C THR A 515 -17.09 -40.14 -20.48
N LYS A 516 -18.10 -39.28 -20.60
CA LYS A 516 -19.53 -39.68 -20.60
C LYS A 516 -19.91 -40.51 -21.83
N ASP A 517 -19.41 -40.12 -22.99
CA ASP A 517 -19.61 -40.87 -24.23
C ASP A 517 -19.00 -42.28 -24.11
N MET A 518 -17.78 -42.36 -23.57
CA MET A 518 -17.08 -43.64 -23.35
C MET A 518 -17.77 -44.51 -22.30
N GLN A 519 -18.29 -43.93 -21.22
CA GLN A 519 -19.10 -44.65 -20.23
C GLN A 519 -20.33 -45.29 -20.91
N SER A 520 -21.03 -44.53 -21.73
CA SER A 520 -22.22 -45.00 -22.46
C SER A 520 -21.88 -46.09 -23.47
N GLN A 521 -20.78 -45.93 -24.20
CA GLN A 521 -20.28 -46.91 -25.17
C GLN A 521 -19.88 -48.23 -24.49
N ILE A 522 -19.14 -48.18 -23.36
CA ILE A 522 -18.77 -49.39 -22.62
C ILE A 522 -20.00 -50.09 -22.05
N ALA A 523 -20.94 -49.34 -21.47
CA ALA A 523 -22.19 -49.91 -20.96
C ALA A 523 -23.00 -50.61 -22.07
N GLY A 524 -23.07 -50.01 -23.26
CA GLY A 524 -23.72 -50.61 -24.44
C GLY A 524 -23.04 -51.89 -24.91
N GLU A 525 -21.71 -51.93 -24.96
CA GLU A 525 -20.96 -53.14 -25.37
C GLU A 525 -21.07 -54.28 -24.35
N ILE A 526 -21.12 -53.96 -23.05
CA ILE A 526 -21.41 -54.96 -22.02
C ILE A 526 -22.87 -55.44 -22.14
N SER A 527 -23.83 -54.53 -22.33
CA SER A 527 -25.25 -54.85 -22.47
C SER A 527 -25.52 -55.86 -23.60
N LYS A 528 -24.91 -55.66 -24.77
CA LYS A 528 -24.98 -56.58 -25.92
C LYS A 528 -24.51 -57.99 -25.58
N LYS A 529 -23.49 -58.14 -24.73
CA LYS A 529 -22.98 -59.45 -24.28
C LYS A 529 -23.95 -60.16 -23.31
N TYR A 530 -24.91 -59.43 -22.75
CA TYR A 530 -25.88 -59.91 -21.76
C TYR A 530 -27.33 -59.78 -22.23
N LYS A 531 -27.61 -60.03 -23.51
CA LYS A 531 -28.97 -59.99 -24.10
C LYS A 531 -29.69 -58.66 -23.87
N ASP A 532 -28.97 -57.56 -24.06
CA ASP A 532 -29.49 -56.18 -23.91
C ASP A 532 -29.99 -55.84 -22.50
N ARG A 533 -29.41 -56.49 -21.47
CA ARG A 533 -29.65 -56.12 -20.07
C ARG A 533 -29.12 -54.71 -19.77
N PRO A 534 -29.83 -53.90 -18.98
CA PRO A 534 -29.35 -52.57 -18.60
C PRO A 534 -28.05 -52.68 -17.79
N VAL A 535 -27.05 -51.87 -18.11
CA VAL A 535 -25.75 -51.83 -17.43
C VAL A 535 -25.53 -50.43 -16.89
N ASN A 536 -25.29 -50.31 -15.57
CA ASN A 536 -24.97 -49.04 -14.93
C ASN A 536 -23.52 -49.06 -14.46
N ILE A 537 -22.73 -48.11 -14.97
CA ILE A 537 -21.38 -47.87 -14.47
C ILE A 537 -21.49 -46.82 -13.35
N MET A 538 -21.29 -47.25 -12.11
CA MET A 538 -21.58 -46.49 -10.90
C MET A 538 -20.30 -45.89 -10.28
N GLY A 539 -20.48 -44.83 -9.49
CA GLY A 539 -19.43 -44.18 -8.68
C GLY A 539 -19.25 -42.69 -9.00
N GLU A 540 -18.08 -42.16 -8.64
CA GLU A 540 -17.72 -40.74 -8.85
C GLU A 540 -17.83 -40.30 -10.30
N ILE A 541 -17.72 -41.23 -11.26
CA ILE A 541 -17.95 -40.96 -12.68
C ILE A 541 -19.27 -40.27 -12.99
N ASN A 542 -20.33 -40.51 -12.21
CA ASN A 542 -21.65 -39.91 -12.42
C ASN A 542 -21.75 -38.43 -11.97
N SER A 543 -20.71 -37.93 -11.27
CA SER A 543 -20.58 -36.55 -10.80
C SER A 543 -19.73 -35.65 -11.71
N ILE A 544 -19.33 -36.17 -12.87
CA ILE A 544 -18.41 -35.52 -13.83
C ILE A 544 -19.19 -34.88 -14.99
#